data_AF-A0A3B0QTN7-F1
#
_entry.id   AF-A0A3B0QTN7-F1
#
_cell.length_a   1.000
_cell.length_b   1.000
_cell.length_c   1.000
_cell.angle_alpha   90.00
_cell.angle_beta   90.00
_cell.angle_gamma   90.00
#
_symmetry.space_group_name_H-M   'P 1'
#
loop_
_entity.id
_entity.type
_entity.pdbx_description
1 polymer ?
#
loop_
_entity_poly.entity_id
_entity_poly.type
_entity_poly.pdbx_seq_one_letter_code
_entity_poly.pdbx_strand_id
1 'polypeptide(L)'
;MGFLGNVKVGYRISGVMAIILGLMLIVGIFSFAKMNNIVGEIKDIAENDMPLMEVTTEITINQLEQVRLIERAVRLSSNGDTEKTKKTIQEFEKFAKLVEKEIKQGEQIAQHGLKTANSDEAKKEFTHVLSQLKSIEKEHKKFDRHATKIFNKLEHGSTDKVEALMEKI
;
A
#
# COMPACT_ATOMS: atom_id res chain seq x y z
N MET A 1 33.44 0.33 54.69
CA MET A 1 34.34 0.13 53.52
C MET A 1 35.26 -1.06 53.77
N GLY A 2 34.73 -2.29 53.83
CA GLY A 2 35.54 -3.44 54.29
C GLY A 2 35.02 -4.82 53.95
N PHE A 3 34.18 -4.98 52.91
CA PHE A 3 33.64 -6.31 52.59
C PHE A 3 34.61 -7.20 51.80
N LEU A 4 35.62 -6.60 51.14
CA LEU A 4 36.59 -7.34 50.32
C LEU A 4 37.93 -7.58 51.01
N GLY A 5 38.21 -6.93 52.14
CA GLY A 5 39.55 -6.85 52.75
C GLY A 5 40.24 -8.19 53.04
N ASN A 6 39.48 -9.22 53.42
CA ASN A 6 40.00 -10.53 53.86
C ASN A 6 39.86 -11.68 52.85
N VAL A 7 39.40 -11.40 51.62
CA VAL A 7 39.24 -12.45 50.61
C VAL A 7 40.53 -12.60 49.78
N LYS A 8 41.08 -13.82 49.66
CA LYS A 8 42.28 -14.09 48.83
C LYS A 8 42.08 -13.53 47.42
N VAL A 9 43.14 -12.93 46.85
CA VAL A 9 43.11 -12.20 45.57
C VAL A 9 42.46 -13.02 44.44
N GLY A 10 42.69 -14.34 44.39
CA GLY A 10 42.05 -15.24 43.41
C GLY A 10 40.52 -15.20 43.42
N TYR A 11 39.89 -15.21 44.59
CA TYR A 11 38.42 -15.15 44.70
C TYR A 11 37.86 -13.78 44.34
N ARG A 12 38.61 -12.69 44.55
CA ARG A 12 38.20 -11.35 44.09
C ARG A 12 38.14 -11.29 42.57
N ILE A 13 39.14 -11.86 41.89
CA ILE A 13 39.19 -11.94 40.42
C ILE A 13 38.09 -12.86 39.89
N SER A 14 37.89 -14.04 40.49
CA SER A 14 36.81 -14.97 40.10
C SER A 14 35.42 -14.37 40.29
N GLY A 15 35.20 -13.58 41.36
CA GLY A 15 33.94 -12.88 41.59
C GLY A 15 33.65 -11.83 40.50
N VAL A 16 34.65 -11.03 40.12
CA VAL A 16 34.51 -10.06 39.02
C VAL A 16 34.24 -10.76 37.69
N MET A 17 34.93 -11.86 37.39
CA MET A 17 34.65 -12.69 36.20
C MET A 17 33.22 -13.24 36.20
N ALA A 18 32.75 -13.77 37.34
CA ALA A 18 31.39 -14.29 37.45
C ALA A 18 30.33 -13.20 37.23
N ILE A 19 30.56 -11.98 37.73
CA ILE A 19 29.68 -10.84 37.49
C ILE A 19 29.70 -10.45 36.01
N ILE A 20 30.87 -10.36 35.38
CA ILE A 20 30.98 -10.03 33.95
C ILE A 20 30.27 -11.08 33.09
N LEU A 21 30.47 -12.38 33.39
CA LEU A 21 29.77 -13.47 32.70
C LEU A 21 28.26 -13.40 32.90
N GLY A 22 27.80 -13.11 34.13
CA GLY A 22 26.37 -12.92 34.43
C GLY A 22 25.77 -11.75 33.65
N LEU A 23 26.47 -10.62 33.59
CA LEU A 23 26.04 -9.45 32.79
C LEU A 23 26.00 -9.77 31.29
N MET A 24 26.99 -10.51 30.76
CA MET A 24 26.99 -10.95 29.36
C MET A 24 25.79 -11.85 29.05
N LEU A 25 25.44 -12.78 29.95
CA LEU A 25 24.27 -13.63 29.77
C LEU A 25 22.97 -12.82 29.74
N ILE A 26 22.81 -11.84 30.64
CA ILE A 26 21.65 -10.96 30.65
C ILE A 26 21.54 -10.17 29.35
N VAL A 27 22.64 -9.59 28.86
CA VAL A 27 22.66 -8.86 27.58
C VAL A 27 22.34 -9.79 26.42
N GLY A 28 22.85 -11.02 26.41
CA GLY A 28 22.56 -12.02 25.38
C GLY A 28 21.08 -12.36 25.31
N ILE A 29 20.46 -12.65 26.46
CA ILE A 29 19.01 -12.94 26.55
C ILE A 29 18.19 -11.75 26.08
N PHE A 30 18.52 -10.53 26.56
CA PHE A 30 17.81 -9.32 26.17
C PHE A 30 17.92 -9.05 24.66
N SER A 31 19.12 -9.21 24.09
CA SER A 31 19.38 -9.03 22.67
C SER A 31 18.59 -10.03 21.82
N PHE A 32 18.53 -11.30 22.25
CA PHE A 32 17.77 -12.33 21.57
C PHE A 32 16.27 -12.04 21.58
N ALA A 33 15.73 -11.64 22.74
CA ALA A 33 14.32 -11.26 22.87
C ALA A 33 13.96 -10.06 21.97
N LYS A 34 14.84 -9.05 21.90
CA LYS A 34 14.65 -7.89 21.02
C LYS A 34 14.72 -8.27 19.54
N MET A 35 15.66 -9.13 19.16
CA MET A 35 15.82 -9.59 17.78
C MET A 35 14.59 -10.35 17.26
N ASN A 36 13.91 -11.10 18.13
CA ASN A 36 12.68 -11.79 17.76
C ASN A 36 11.54 -10.83 17.37
N ASN A 37 11.43 -9.67 18.02
CA ASN A 37 10.43 -8.65 17.68
C ASN A 37 10.73 -7.97 16.34
N ILE A 38 12.01 -7.65 16.08
CA ILE A 38 12.45 -7.07 14.80
C ILE A 38 12.11 -7.99 13.63
N VAL A 39 12.30 -9.31 13.80
CA VAL A 39 11.94 -10.29 12.76
C VAL A 39 10.43 -10.27 12.48
N GLY A 40 9.60 -10.12 13.52
CA GLY A 40 8.15 -9.97 13.36
C GLY A 40 7.78 -8.72 12.55
N GLU A 41 8.38 -7.57 12.87
CA GLU A 41 8.15 -6.32 12.14
C GLU A 41 8.62 -6.42 10.68
N ILE A 42 9.79 -7.00 10.42
CA ILE A 42 10.28 -7.23 9.04
C ILE A 42 9.33 -8.12 8.26
N LYS A 43 8.76 -9.14 8.90
CA LYS A 43 7.79 -10.03 8.28
C LYS A 43 6.50 -9.29 7.93
N ASP A 44 5.98 -8.46 8.84
CA ASP A 44 4.78 -7.66 8.59
C ASP A 44 4.99 -6.68 7.42
N ILE A 45 6.17 -6.06 7.32
CA ILE A 45 6.55 -5.21 6.19
C ILE A 45 6.53 -6.00 4.87
N ALA A 46 7.13 -7.18 4.86
CA ALA A 46 7.23 -7.99 3.65
C ALA A 46 5.89 -8.58 3.20
N GLU A 47 5.03 -8.98 4.15
CA GLU A 47 3.77 -9.68 3.84
C GLU A 47 2.58 -8.73 3.64
N ASN A 48 2.62 -7.51 4.20
CA ASN A 48 1.50 -6.58 4.12
C ASN A 48 1.91 -5.22 3.53
N ASP A 49 2.90 -4.54 4.12
CA ASP A 49 3.17 -3.13 3.77
C ASP A 49 3.75 -2.97 2.36
N MET A 50 4.73 -3.81 2.00
CA MET A 50 5.35 -3.79 0.67
C MET A 50 4.33 -4.17 -0.42
N PRO A 51 3.53 -5.25 -0.29
CA PRO A 51 2.42 -5.50 -1.22
C PRO A 51 1.38 -4.38 -1.30
N LEU A 52 1.05 -3.71 -0.17
CA LEU A 52 0.15 -2.55 -0.18
C LEU A 52 0.74 -1.36 -0.94
N MET A 53 2.04 -1.10 -0.78
CA MET A 53 2.74 -0.05 -1.53
C MET A 53 2.74 -0.37 -3.03
N GLU A 54 3.03 -1.61 -3.40
CA GLU A 54 3.03 -2.05 -4.80
C GLU A 54 1.65 -1.88 -5.43
N VAL A 55 0.60 -2.44 -4.81
CA VAL A 55 -0.75 -2.38 -5.39
C VAL A 55 -1.30 -0.96 -5.46
N THR A 56 -0.99 -0.08 -4.50
CA THR A 56 -1.41 1.32 -4.54
C THR A 56 -0.65 2.12 -5.60
N THR A 57 0.61 1.75 -5.86
CA THR A 57 1.39 2.31 -6.97
C THR A 57 0.80 1.90 -8.32
N GLU A 58 0.48 0.61 -8.49
CA GLU A 58 -0.16 0.10 -9.72
C GLU A 58 -1.52 0.74 -9.98
N ILE A 59 -2.37 0.88 -8.95
CA ILE A 59 -3.65 1.61 -9.04
C ILE A 59 -3.41 3.01 -9.60
N THR A 60 -2.41 3.72 -9.08
CA THR A 60 -2.10 5.09 -9.50
C THR A 60 -1.62 5.14 -10.95
N ILE A 61 -0.72 4.24 -11.34
CA ILE A 61 -0.19 4.15 -12.71
C ILE A 61 -1.32 3.88 -13.70
N ASN A 62 -2.18 2.91 -13.40
CA ASN A 62 -3.28 2.53 -14.27
C ASN A 62 -4.38 3.61 -14.35
N GLN A 63 -4.64 4.33 -13.26
CA GLN A 63 -5.55 5.48 -13.28
C GLN A 63 -5.01 6.64 -14.13
N LEU A 64 -3.70 6.92 -14.07
CA LEU A 64 -3.08 7.92 -14.95
C LEU A 64 -3.19 7.52 -16.43
N GLU A 65 -3.02 6.23 -16.71
CA GLU A 65 -3.18 5.70 -18.06
C GLU A 65 -4.64 5.83 -18.54
N GLN A 66 -5.63 5.59 -17.68
CA GLN A 66 -7.04 5.84 -17.99
C GLN A 66 -7.31 7.31 -18.35
N VAL A 67 -6.76 8.27 -17.59
CA VAL A 67 -6.89 9.71 -17.90
C VAL A 67 -6.28 10.03 -19.26
N ARG A 68 -5.07 9.53 -19.55
CA ARG A 68 -4.43 9.68 -20.86
C ARG A 68 -5.29 9.14 -22.00
N LEU A 69 -5.94 7.99 -21.79
CA LEU A 69 -6.82 7.36 -22.78
C LEU A 69 -8.10 8.18 -23.01
N ILE A 70 -8.67 8.79 -21.97
CA ILE A 70 -9.79 9.73 -22.12
C ILE A 70 -9.38 10.90 -23.02
N GLU A 71 -8.28 11.59 -22.70
CA GLU A 71 -7.79 12.72 -23.51
C GLU A 71 -7.52 12.32 -24.97
N ARG A 72 -6.92 11.15 -25.16
CA ARG A 72 -6.66 10.60 -26.49
C ARG A 72 -7.96 10.32 -27.25
N ALA A 73 -8.96 9.74 -26.61
CA ALA A 73 -10.26 9.47 -27.23
C ALA A 73 -10.95 10.77 -27.65
N VAL A 74 -10.95 11.79 -26.79
CA VAL A 74 -11.52 13.11 -27.10
C VAL A 74 -10.84 13.74 -28.31
N ARG A 75 -9.50 13.72 -28.36
CA ARG A 75 -8.73 14.26 -29.49
C ARG A 75 -8.99 13.51 -30.80
N LEU A 76 -9.02 12.17 -30.76
CA LEU A 76 -9.28 11.34 -31.94
C LEU A 76 -10.70 11.53 -32.48
N SER A 77 -11.68 11.62 -31.59
CA SER A 77 -13.08 11.89 -31.93
C SER A 77 -13.24 13.25 -32.60
N SER A 78 -12.56 14.29 -32.09
CA SER A 78 -12.55 15.64 -32.67
C SER A 78 -11.95 15.67 -34.08
N ASN A 79 -11.03 14.77 -34.40
CA ASN A 79 -10.43 14.61 -35.73
C ASN A 79 -11.26 13.70 -36.66
N GLY A 80 -12.41 13.17 -36.20
CA GLY A 80 -13.28 12.28 -36.98
C GLY A 80 -12.78 10.84 -37.10
N ASP A 81 -11.74 10.43 -36.37
CA ASP A 81 -11.18 9.07 -36.42
C ASP A 81 -11.95 8.14 -35.46
N THR A 82 -13.15 7.74 -35.88
CA THR A 82 -14.11 6.94 -35.09
C THR A 82 -13.55 5.56 -34.72
N GLU A 83 -12.87 4.89 -35.64
CA GLU A 83 -12.28 3.56 -35.41
C GLU A 83 -11.19 3.59 -34.35
N LYS A 84 -10.27 4.56 -34.40
CA LYS A 84 -9.24 4.68 -33.35
C LYS A 84 -9.85 5.12 -32.02
N THR A 85 -10.85 5.99 -32.05
CA THR A 85 -11.59 6.40 -30.84
C THR A 85 -12.18 5.18 -30.13
N LYS A 86 -12.88 4.30 -30.87
CA LYS A 86 -13.46 3.08 -30.31
C LYS A 86 -12.41 2.13 -29.73
N LYS A 87 -11.27 1.97 -30.41
CA LYS A 87 -10.14 1.17 -29.88
C LYS A 87 -9.57 1.75 -28.59
N THR A 88 -9.44 3.08 -28.49
CA THR A 88 -8.98 3.75 -27.26
C THR A 88 -9.97 3.58 -26.11
N ILE A 89 -11.28 3.62 -26.38
CA ILE A 89 -12.32 3.34 -25.37
C ILE A 89 -12.20 1.88 -24.86
N GLN A 90 -12.01 0.91 -25.75
CA GLN A 90 -11.79 -0.48 -25.36
C GLN A 90 -10.51 -0.68 -24.54
N GLU A 91 -9.47 0.09 -24.82
CA GLU A 91 -8.23 0.10 -24.03
C GLU A 91 -8.49 0.66 -22.62
N PHE A 92 -9.24 1.76 -22.51
CA PHE A 92 -9.67 2.31 -21.22
C PHE A 92 -10.41 1.28 -20.38
N GLU A 93 -11.36 0.53 -20.96
CA GLU A 93 -12.14 -0.49 -20.24
C GLU A 93 -11.26 -1.62 -19.68
N LYS A 94 -10.13 -1.93 -20.32
CA LYS A 94 -9.17 -2.92 -19.80
C LYS A 94 -8.49 -2.40 -18.54
N PHE A 95 -8.04 -1.14 -18.55
CA PHE A 95 -7.43 -0.51 -17.38
C PHE A 95 -8.44 -0.31 -16.26
N ALA A 96 -9.70 0.03 -16.55
CA ALA A 96 -10.76 0.13 -15.54
C ALA A 96 -10.93 -1.18 -14.75
N LYS A 97 -10.98 -2.32 -15.46
CA LYS A 97 -11.05 -3.65 -14.83
C LYS A 97 -9.79 -3.99 -14.03
N LEU A 98 -8.63 -3.53 -14.51
CA LEU A 98 -7.35 -3.75 -13.83
C LEU A 98 -7.31 -2.98 -12.50
N VAL A 99 -7.66 -1.69 -12.52
CA VAL A 99 -7.75 -0.85 -11.32
C VAL A 99 -8.76 -1.42 -10.33
N GLU A 100 -9.95 -1.85 -10.77
CA GLU A 100 -10.93 -2.49 -9.88
C GLU A 100 -10.35 -3.75 -9.21
N LYS A 101 -9.64 -4.59 -9.97
CA LYS A 101 -8.97 -5.78 -9.44
C LYS A 101 -7.89 -5.41 -8.42
N GLU A 102 -7.06 -4.43 -8.71
CA GLU A 102 -5.97 -3.99 -7.83
C GLU A 102 -6.50 -3.38 -6.53
N ILE A 103 -7.55 -2.55 -6.60
CA ILE A 103 -8.24 -2.04 -5.39
C ILE A 103 -8.73 -3.22 -4.53
N LYS A 104 -9.34 -4.24 -5.14
CA LYS A 104 -9.80 -5.43 -4.41
C LYS A 104 -8.65 -6.24 -3.82
N GLN A 105 -7.51 -6.34 -4.51
CA GLN A 105 -6.31 -6.97 -3.97
C GLN A 105 -5.77 -6.20 -2.77
N GLY A 106 -5.69 -4.87 -2.85
CA GLY A 106 -5.31 -4.03 -1.70
C GLY A 106 -6.25 -4.22 -0.51
N GLU A 107 -7.57 -4.27 -0.75
CA GLU A 107 -8.55 -4.52 0.32
C GLU A 107 -8.33 -5.89 0.98
N GLN A 108 -7.96 -6.92 0.21
CA GLN A 108 -7.67 -8.26 0.74
C GLN A 108 -6.40 -8.26 1.58
N ILE A 109 -5.33 -7.58 1.14
CA ILE A 109 -4.09 -7.45 1.90
C ILE A 109 -4.35 -6.71 3.21
N ALA A 110 -5.06 -5.59 3.18
CA ALA A 110 -5.41 -4.85 4.40
C ALA A 110 -6.29 -5.67 5.37
N GLN A 111 -7.23 -6.48 4.84
CA GLN A 111 -8.02 -7.42 5.67
C GLN A 111 -7.18 -8.55 6.25
N HIS A 112 -6.17 -9.03 5.52
CA HIS A 112 -5.23 -10.02 6.03
C HIS A 112 -4.40 -9.42 7.18
N GLY A 113 -3.81 -8.24 6.97
CA GLY A 113 -3.07 -7.51 8.00
C GLY A 113 -3.90 -7.26 9.26
N LEU A 114 -5.19 -6.93 9.12
CA LEU A 114 -6.09 -6.77 10.27
C LEU A 114 -6.29 -8.07 11.08
N LYS A 115 -6.26 -9.23 10.42
CA LYS A 115 -6.39 -10.56 11.07
C LYS A 115 -5.11 -11.00 11.75
N THR A 116 -3.95 -10.62 11.22
CA THR A 116 -2.63 -11.03 11.74
C THR A 116 -2.01 -10.00 12.69
N ALA A 117 -2.58 -8.80 12.79
CA ALA A 117 -2.10 -7.73 13.65
C ALA A 117 -2.07 -8.12 15.15
N ASN A 118 -0.88 -7.99 15.73
CA ASN A 118 -0.59 -8.36 17.13
C ASN A 118 -0.66 -7.19 18.12
N SER A 119 -0.96 -5.97 17.64
CA SER A 119 -1.16 -4.77 18.47
C SER A 119 -2.45 -4.03 18.10
N ASP A 120 -2.99 -3.28 19.04
CA ASP A 120 -4.18 -2.46 18.79
C ASP A 120 -3.86 -1.28 17.86
N GLU A 121 -2.63 -0.79 17.90
CA GLU A 121 -2.10 0.20 16.97
C GLU A 121 -2.12 -0.33 15.53
N ALA A 122 -1.56 -1.52 15.29
CA ALA A 122 -1.55 -2.14 13.96
C ALA A 122 -2.97 -2.41 13.44
N LYS A 123 -3.90 -2.85 14.31
CA LYS A 123 -5.31 -3.01 13.93
C LYS A 123 -5.96 -1.70 13.51
N LYS A 124 -5.68 -0.60 14.21
CA LYS A 124 -6.18 0.74 13.85
C LYS A 124 -5.64 1.17 12.48
N GLU A 125 -4.35 0.99 12.23
CA GLU A 125 -3.73 1.32 10.94
C GLU A 125 -4.34 0.52 9.79
N PHE A 126 -4.42 -0.81 9.89
CA PHE A 126 -5.04 -1.62 8.83
C PHE A 126 -6.53 -1.32 8.64
N THR A 127 -7.26 -0.98 9.72
CA THR A 127 -8.65 -0.52 9.61
C THR A 127 -8.74 0.80 8.84
N HIS A 128 -7.82 1.74 9.11
CA HIS A 128 -7.75 3.00 8.39
C HIS A 128 -7.44 2.79 6.90
N VAL A 129 -6.40 2.01 6.58
CA VAL A 129 -6.00 1.66 5.21
C VAL A 129 -7.17 1.01 4.45
N LEU A 130 -7.84 0.02 5.05
CA LEU A 130 -9.00 -0.62 4.44
C LEU A 130 -10.14 0.36 4.17
N SER A 131 -10.37 1.32 5.06
CA SER A 131 -11.36 2.38 4.86
C SER A 131 -10.98 3.30 3.70
N GLN A 132 -9.70 3.67 3.57
CA GLN A 132 -9.21 4.48 2.47
C GLN A 132 -9.38 3.76 1.12
N LEU A 133 -8.99 2.48 1.04
CA LEU A 133 -9.16 1.68 -0.17
C LEU A 133 -10.62 1.56 -0.60
N LYS A 134 -11.55 1.36 0.34
CA LYS A 134 -13.00 1.39 0.05
C LYS A 134 -13.49 2.75 -0.41
N SER A 135 -12.88 3.83 0.06
CA SER A 135 -13.18 5.18 -0.43
C SER A 135 -12.69 5.35 -1.87
N ILE A 136 -11.46 4.92 -2.16
CA ILE A 136 -10.87 4.90 -3.50
C ILE A 136 -11.75 4.07 -4.45
N GLU A 137 -12.24 2.90 -4.04
CA GLU A 137 -13.17 2.09 -4.83
C GLU A 137 -14.43 2.87 -5.23
N LYS A 138 -15.02 3.60 -4.29
CA LYS A 138 -16.24 4.39 -4.53
C LYS A 138 -15.97 5.56 -5.47
N GLU A 139 -14.85 6.27 -5.29
CA GLU A 139 -14.47 7.38 -6.15
C GLU A 139 -14.10 6.89 -7.55
N HIS A 140 -13.38 5.77 -7.67
CA HIS A 140 -13.08 5.15 -8.96
C HIS A 140 -14.35 4.75 -9.72
N LYS A 141 -15.35 4.18 -9.03
CA LYS A 141 -16.68 3.92 -9.63
C LYS A 141 -17.41 5.19 -10.08
N LYS A 142 -17.17 6.35 -9.48
CA LYS A 142 -17.69 7.64 -9.96
C LYS A 142 -16.93 8.12 -11.19
N PHE A 143 -15.60 8.03 -11.16
CA PHE A 143 -14.71 8.34 -12.28
C PHE A 143 -15.11 7.54 -13.54
N ASP A 144 -15.28 6.23 -13.43
CA ASP A 144 -15.69 5.38 -14.55
C ASP A 144 -17.04 5.82 -15.14
N ARG A 145 -18.01 6.13 -14.28
CA ARG A 145 -19.31 6.67 -14.73
C ARG A 145 -19.18 8.01 -15.45
N HIS A 146 -18.24 8.87 -15.05
CA HIS A 146 -17.97 10.11 -15.76
C HIS A 146 -17.31 9.85 -17.12
N ALA A 147 -16.31 8.97 -17.16
CA ALA A 147 -15.66 8.55 -18.41
C ALA A 147 -16.66 7.94 -19.41
N THR A 148 -17.56 7.06 -18.97
CA THR A 148 -18.63 6.50 -19.84
C THR A 148 -19.54 7.59 -20.40
N LYS A 149 -19.89 8.63 -19.62
CA LYS A 149 -20.68 9.76 -20.14
C LYS A 149 -19.94 10.51 -21.23
N ILE A 150 -18.64 10.68 -21.12
CA ILE A 150 -17.79 11.29 -22.16
C ILE A 150 -17.81 10.40 -23.40
N PHE A 151 -17.50 9.12 -23.28
CA PHE A 151 -17.43 8.20 -24.42
C PHE A 151 -18.76 8.09 -25.17
N ASN A 152 -19.88 8.04 -24.46
CA ASN A 152 -21.21 8.10 -25.08
C ASN A 152 -21.41 9.38 -25.91
N LYS A 153 -20.85 10.53 -25.51
CA LYS A 153 -20.93 11.77 -26.28
C LYS A 153 -20.01 11.77 -27.51
N LEU A 154 -18.82 11.19 -27.39
CA LEU A 154 -17.88 11.04 -28.49
C LEU A 154 -18.44 10.15 -29.61
N GLU A 155 -19.14 9.06 -29.26
CA GLU A 155 -19.77 8.17 -30.24
C GLU A 155 -20.92 8.82 -31.02
N HIS A 156 -21.61 9.81 -30.43
CA HIS A 156 -22.71 10.55 -31.07
C HIS A 156 -22.24 11.87 -31.73
N GLY A 157 -20.92 12.07 -31.89
CA GLY A 157 -20.33 13.22 -32.58
C GLY A 157 -20.60 14.57 -31.91
N SER A 158 -20.99 14.59 -30.64
CA SER A 158 -21.35 15.81 -29.91
C SER A 158 -20.20 16.27 -29.00
N THR A 159 -19.31 17.10 -29.54
CA THR A 159 -18.13 17.64 -28.81
C THR A 159 -18.45 18.83 -27.91
N ASP A 160 -19.53 19.58 -28.19
CA ASP A 160 -19.90 20.85 -27.52
C ASP A 160 -20.14 20.77 -26.00
N LYS A 161 -20.16 19.56 -25.42
CA LYS A 161 -20.35 19.33 -23.96
C LYS A 161 -19.29 18.41 -23.34
N VAL A 162 -18.26 18.05 -24.09
CA VAL A 162 -17.18 17.17 -23.60
C VAL A 162 -16.28 17.92 -22.63
N GLU A 163 -15.99 19.19 -22.88
CA GLU A 163 -15.09 20.01 -22.07
C GLU A 163 -15.57 20.15 -20.61
N ALA A 164 -16.87 20.45 -20.40
CA ALA A 164 -17.48 20.51 -19.07
C ALA A 164 -17.59 19.13 -18.36
N LEU A 165 -17.48 18.02 -19.10
CA LEU A 165 -17.41 16.68 -18.52
C LEU A 165 -15.97 16.31 -18.14
N MET A 166 -14.97 16.80 -18.89
CA MET A 166 -13.56 16.62 -18.60
C MET A 166 -13.16 17.31 -17.28
N GLU A 167 -13.76 18.46 -16.95
CA GLU A 167 -13.52 19.14 -15.66
C GLU A 167 -13.96 18.35 -14.42
N LYS A 168 -14.71 17.25 -14.60
CA LYS A 168 -15.27 16.42 -13.51
C LYS A 168 -14.52 15.11 -13.31
N ILE A 169 -13.40 14.94 -14.00
CA ILE A 169 -12.55 13.75 -14.00
C ILE A 169 -11.18 14.18 -13.49
#